data_AF-A0A9P1G445-F1
#
_entry.id   AF-A0A9P1G445-F1
#
_cell.length_a   1.000
_cell.length_b   1.000
_cell.length_c   1.000
_cell.angle_alpha   90.00
_cell.angle_beta   90.00
_cell.angle_gamma   90.00
#
_symmetry.space_group_name_H-M   'P 1'
#
loop_
_entity.id
_entity.type
_entity.pdbx_description
1 polymer ?
#
loop_
_entity_poly.entity_id
_entity_poly.type
_entity_poly.pdbx_seq_one_letter_code
_entity_poly.pdbx_strand_id
1 'polypeptide(L)'
;MAKLAVLIGHLCFWLGRSNPSVCGSKPDEVSGCQMKDMGSCGNACCVVEVGLKTTPEQTYELTKKTLQDLSEDGFTYVTGGEPNPGDDLRPYNISSPEMFKFILQGRHDAPKYYGTNGDILNFAIYQRSGASSGSVLRMFSLSRIHGALGDNGQNYKSLSFLAEKMQIQSQLAVKHGCGAPLSSPPKELNEDSSASFPSYCGGDASKDPDCARKDFGSCGNACCLVELQLNQSPEKVHQALIDGLTPSNGFSYVTGGQPDPADDLRPYNITSPEKFQFIAQGRHDAPKYYGTNGDILNFAIYQTSGASSSVLRMFSVSRIHGALGDNGQNYKSLSLLAKTFNADMNVKYGCGLKSEVNLV
;
A
#
# COMPACT_ATOMS: atom_id res chain seq x y z
N MET A 1 4.16 -22.39 69.40
CA MET A 1 5.30 -22.10 68.51
C MET A 1 4.74 -21.81 67.12
N ALA A 2 4.98 -20.60 66.61
CA ALA A 2 4.30 -20.03 65.44
C ALA A 2 4.74 -20.68 64.12
N LYS A 3 3.78 -20.97 63.23
CA LYS A 3 4.03 -21.44 61.86
C LYS A 3 4.35 -20.24 60.97
N LEU A 4 5.58 -20.20 60.47
CA LEU A 4 6.06 -19.22 59.49
C LEU A 4 5.56 -19.64 58.10
N ALA A 5 4.60 -18.91 57.54
CA ALA A 5 4.14 -19.08 56.17
C ALA A 5 5.12 -18.37 55.22
N VAL A 6 5.87 -19.13 54.42
CA VAL A 6 6.72 -18.61 53.36
C VAL A 6 5.85 -18.24 52.17
N LEU A 7 5.59 -16.94 52.01
CA LEU A 7 4.97 -16.39 50.81
C LEU A 7 6.03 -16.42 49.67
N ILE A 8 5.99 -17.44 48.82
CA ILE A 8 6.77 -17.46 47.58
C ILE A 8 6.09 -16.49 46.62
N GLY A 9 6.49 -15.22 46.68
CA GLY A 9 6.12 -14.21 45.70
C GLY A 9 6.63 -14.66 44.33
N HIS A 10 5.72 -15.10 43.47
CA HIS A 10 5.97 -15.24 42.04
C HIS A 10 6.19 -13.83 41.48
N LEU A 11 7.45 -13.38 41.50
CA LEU A 11 7.92 -12.36 40.57
C LEU A 11 7.72 -12.93 39.16
N CYS A 12 6.54 -12.70 38.59
CA CYS A 12 6.35 -12.78 37.15
C CYS A 12 7.23 -11.70 36.54
N PHE A 13 8.48 -12.05 36.23
CA PHE A 13 9.26 -11.36 35.22
C PHE A 13 8.46 -11.44 33.91
N TRP A 14 7.64 -10.43 33.67
CA TRP A 14 7.16 -10.09 32.33
C TRP A 14 8.39 -9.64 31.53
N LEU A 15 9.22 -10.60 31.13
CA LEU A 15 10.11 -10.44 30.00
C LEU A 15 9.16 -10.22 28.82
N GLY A 16 8.95 -8.96 28.45
CA GLY A 16 8.05 -8.57 27.37
C GLY A 16 8.39 -9.38 26.13
N ARG A 17 7.56 -10.38 25.84
CA ARG A 17 7.67 -11.14 24.59
C ARG A 17 7.53 -10.13 23.47
N SER A 18 8.61 -9.95 22.71
CA SER A 18 8.53 -9.21 21.45
C SER A 18 7.50 -9.92 20.58
N ASN A 19 6.47 -9.20 20.15
CA ASN A 19 5.48 -9.73 19.22
C ASN A 19 6.22 -10.25 17.96
N PRO A 20 6.08 -11.54 17.59
CA PRO A 20 6.87 -12.16 16.52
C PRO A 20 6.56 -11.60 15.13
N SER A 21 5.48 -10.84 14.99
CA SER A 21 5.08 -10.17 13.75
C SER A 21 5.77 -8.82 13.53
N VAL A 22 6.52 -8.28 14.50
CA VAL A 22 7.15 -6.96 14.38
C VAL A 22 8.68 -7.02 14.30
N CYS A 23 9.27 -6.08 13.59
CA CYS A 23 10.73 -6.03 13.39
C CYS A 23 11.52 -5.49 14.60
N GLY A 24 10.86 -4.72 15.48
CA GLY A 24 11.47 -4.19 16.70
C GLY A 24 12.64 -3.23 16.45
N SER A 25 13.52 -3.08 17.44
CA SER A 25 14.67 -2.17 17.40
C SER A 25 15.90 -2.75 16.71
N LYS A 26 15.92 -4.05 16.45
CA LYS A 26 17.02 -4.78 15.82
C LYS A 26 16.54 -5.57 14.60
N PRO A 27 16.03 -4.88 13.58
CA PRO A 27 15.38 -5.52 12.45
C PRO A 27 16.30 -6.49 11.70
N ASP A 28 17.60 -6.22 11.64
CA ASP A 28 18.54 -7.08 10.93
C ASP A 28 18.69 -8.47 11.58
N GLU A 29 18.36 -8.62 12.87
CA GLU A 29 18.35 -9.89 13.61
C GLU A 29 17.02 -10.67 13.48
N VAL A 30 15.98 -10.08 12.87
CA VAL A 30 14.62 -10.67 12.78
C VAL A 30 14.34 -11.14 11.36
N SER A 31 14.09 -12.44 11.17
CA SER A 31 13.77 -13.00 9.85
C SER A 31 12.58 -12.30 9.20
N GLY A 32 12.77 -11.84 7.96
CA GLY A 32 11.79 -11.11 7.15
C GLY A 32 11.96 -9.59 7.19
N CYS A 33 12.67 -9.04 8.18
CA CYS A 33 12.85 -7.60 8.35
C CYS A 33 14.03 -7.01 7.56
N GLN A 34 14.80 -7.86 6.87
CA GLN A 34 15.90 -7.42 6.00
C GLN A 34 15.37 -6.76 4.70
N MET A 35 14.09 -6.96 4.38
CA MET A 35 13.43 -6.52 3.15
C MET A 35 12.94 -5.06 3.25
N LYS A 36 13.86 -4.13 3.57
CA LYS A 36 13.58 -2.72 3.82
C LYS A 36 13.16 -2.00 2.53
N ASP A 37 11.93 -1.49 2.48
CA ASP A 37 11.41 -0.77 1.32
C ASP A 37 11.60 0.74 1.43
N MET A 38 12.56 1.29 0.68
CA MET A 38 12.93 2.71 0.76
C MET A 38 11.99 3.60 -0.06
N GLY A 39 10.67 3.48 0.13
CA GLY A 39 9.67 4.38 -0.45
C GLY A 39 9.19 4.00 -1.84
N SER A 40 9.02 2.70 -2.13
CA SER A 40 8.55 2.27 -3.46
C SER A 40 7.14 2.77 -3.77
N CYS A 41 6.31 2.99 -2.73
CA CYS A 41 4.98 3.59 -2.85
C CYS A 41 4.93 5.02 -2.26
N GLY A 42 6.02 5.79 -2.33
CA GLY A 42 6.18 7.06 -1.60
C GLY A 42 6.48 6.87 -0.11
N ASN A 43 5.71 6.00 0.54
CA ASN A 43 6.08 5.31 1.78
C ASN A 43 6.59 3.90 1.47
N ALA A 44 7.11 3.22 2.50
CA ALA A 44 7.39 1.80 2.45
C ALA A 44 6.11 0.99 2.16
N CYS A 45 6.22 0.07 1.21
CA CYS A 45 5.16 -0.87 0.89
C CYS A 45 5.72 -2.22 0.43
N CYS A 46 4.85 -3.22 0.35
CA CYS A 46 5.22 -4.54 -0.14
C CYS A 46 4.04 -5.22 -0.82
N VAL A 47 4.21 -5.68 -2.05
CA VAL A 47 3.26 -6.56 -2.76
C VAL A 47 3.93 -7.91 -2.99
N VAL A 48 3.27 -8.98 -2.55
CA VAL A 48 3.70 -10.35 -2.79
C VAL A 48 2.56 -11.20 -3.33
N GLU A 49 2.92 -12.29 -4.01
CA GLU A 49 1.98 -13.31 -4.46
C GLU A 49 2.43 -14.70 -4.10
N VAL A 50 1.46 -15.60 -3.97
CA VAL A 50 1.72 -17.02 -3.82
C VAL A 50 0.63 -17.85 -4.50
N GLY A 51 1.05 -18.83 -5.30
CA GLY A 51 0.16 -19.84 -5.85
C GLY A 51 -0.17 -20.90 -4.80
N LEU A 52 -1.46 -21.19 -4.60
CA LEU A 52 -1.94 -22.16 -3.62
C LEU A 52 -2.65 -23.33 -4.29
N LYS A 53 -2.65 -24.49 -3.64
CA LYS A 53 -3.38 -25.68 -4.11
C LYS A 53 -4.86 -25.65 -3.73
N THR A 54 -5.24 -24.80 -2.78
CA THR A 54 -6.61 -24.63 -2.29
C THR A 54 -7.48 -23.87 -3.31
N THR A 55 -8.79 -24.06 -3.25
CA THR A 55 -9.71 -23.27 -4.07
C THR A 55 -9.76 -21.81 -3.59
N PRO A 56 -10.21 -20.86 -4.43
CA PRO A 56 -10.39 -19.47 -4.00
C PRO A 56 -11.21 -19.32 -2.71
N GLU A 57 -12.29 -20.11 -2.54
CA GLU A 57 -13.12 -20.13 -1.34
C GLU A 57 -12.32 -20.57 -0.10
N GLN A 58 -11.58 -21.67 -0.22
CA GLN A 58 -10.74 -22.17 0.87
C GLN A 58 -9.63 -21.18 1.24
N THR A 59 -9.01 -20.54 0.25
CA THR A 59 -8.01 -19.48 0.47
C THR A 59 -8.62 -18.28 1.18
N TYR A 60 -9.83 -17.87 0.79
CA TYR A 60 -10.54 -16.76 1.41
C TYR A 60 -10.85 -17.05 2.88
N GLU A 61 -11.47 -18.20 3.17
CA GLU A 61 -11.79 -18.60 4.54
C GLU A 61 -10.52 -18.72 5.40
N LEU A 62 -9.45 -19.31 4.86
CA LEU A 62 -8.16 -19.41 5.57
C LEU A 62 -7.58 -18.03 5.87
N THR A 63 -7.52 -17.13 4.89
CA THR A 63 -6.95 -15.78 5.05
C THR A 63 -7.73 -14.97 6.08
N LYS A 64 -9.06 -14.98 5.96
CA LYS A 64 -9.96 -14.28 6.89
C LYS A 64 -9.84 -14.82 8.31
N LYS A 65 -9.86 -16.15 8.46
CA LYS A 65 -9.69 -16.80 9.75
C LYS A 65 -8.34 -16.47 10.37
N THR A 66 -7.25 -16.51 9.61
CA THR A 66 -5.93 -16.16 10.11
C THR A 66 -5.86 -14.72 10.60
N LEU A 67 -6.43 -13.75 9.87
CA LEU A 67 -6.51 -12.35 10.34
C LEU A 67 -7.28 -12.19 11.65
N GLN A 68 -8.33 -13.00 11.85
CA GLN A 68 -9.13 -12.98 13.08
C GLN A 68 -8.41 -13.65 14.26
N ASP A 69 -7.74 -14.78 14.01
CA ASP A 69 -7.03 -15.54 15.04
C ASP A 69 -5.76 -14.83 15.53
N LEU A 70 -5.18 -13.92 14.74
CA LEU A 70 -3.95 -13.20 15.04
C LEU A 70 -4.18 -11.82 15.69
N SER A 71 -5.32 -11.60 16.34
CA SER A 71 -5.62 -10.32 17.01
C SER A 71 -4.62 -9.95 18.09
N GLU A 72 -4.09 -10.94 18.82
CA GLU A 72 -3.06 -10.74 19.84
C GLU A 72 -1.69 -10.39 19.23
N ASP A 73 -1.45 -10.79 17.97
CA ASP A 73 -0.28 -10.42 17.19
C ASP A 73 -0.46 -9.08 16.45
N GLY A 74 -1.59 -8.38 16.65
CA GLY A 74 -1.88 -7.07 16.09
C GLY A 74 -2.59 -7.09 14.74
N PHE A 75 -3.00 -8.26 14.24
CA PHE A 75 -3.74 -8.34 12.98
C PHE A 75 -5.24 -8.19 13.22
N THR A 76 -5.92 -7.51 12.30
CA THR A 76 -7.37 -7.42 12.31
C THR A 76 -7.91 -7.58 10.90
N TYR A 77 -8.99 -8.35 10.77
CA TYR A 77 -9.82 -8.30 9.57
C TYR A 77 -10.65 -7.02 9.58
N VAL A 78 -10.63 -6.29 8.47
CA VAL A 78 -11.35 -5.01 8.34
C VAL A 78 -12.56 -5.22 7.46
N THR A 79 -13.75 -5.21 8.06
CA THR A 79 -15.00 -5.03 7.33
C THR A 79 -15.07 -3.60 6.82
N GLY A 80 -15.45 -3.42 5.56
CA GLY A 80 -15.66 -2.08 5.00
C GLY A 80 -16.62 -1.23 5.84
N GLY A 81 -16.42 0.09 5.79
CA GLY A 81 -17.43 1.05 6.25
C GLY A 81 -18.60 1.13 5.26
N GLU A 82 -19.56 2.02 5.48
CA GLU A 82 -20.69 2.21 4.56
C GLU A 82 -20.29 3.03 3.31
N PRO A 83 -20.58 2.55 2.08
CA PRO A 83 -21.13 1.23 1.75
C PRO A 83 -20.07 0.14 1.84
N ASN A 84 -20.42 -1.01 2.42
CA ASN A 84 -19.55 -2.19 2.44
C ASN A 84 -19.89 -3.08 1.23
N PRO A 85 -19.09 -3.09 0.15
CA PRO A 85 -19.40 -3.87 -1.04
C PRO A 85 -19.25 -5.39 -0.85
N GLY A 86 -18.73 -5.82 0.31
CA GLY A 86 -18.47 -7.22 0.63
C GLY A 86 -17.19 -7.75 -0.03
N ASP A 87 -16.76 -8.92 0.44
CA ASP A 87 -15.53 -9.57 -0.04
C ASP A 87 -15.72 -10.36 -1.35
N ASP A 88 -16.97 -10.79 -1.64
CA ASP A 88 -17.28 -11.71 -2.75
C ASP A 88 -17.44 -10.99 -4.08
N LEU A 89 -16.51 -11.26 -5.00
CA LEU A 89 -16.48 -10.65 -6.32
C LEU A 89 -17.16 -11.49 -7.41
N ARG A 90 -17.59 -12.71 -7.09
CA ARG A 90 -18.20 -13.63 -8.06
C ARG A 90 -19.46 -13.07 -8.73
N PRO A 91 -20.34 -12.30 -8.05
CA PRO A 91 -21.52 -11.70 -8.69
C PRO A 91 -21.17 -10.73 -9.84
N TYR A 92 -19.95 -10.18 -9.87
CA TYR A 92 -19.52 -9.21 -10.88
C TYR A 92 -18.88 -9.84 -12.13
N ASN A 93 -18.65 -11.16 -12.16
CA ASN A 93 -18.11 -11.90 -13.32
C ASN A 93 -16.79 -11.33 -13.89
N ILE A 94 -15.88 -10.93 -13.00
CA ILE A 94 -14.59 -10.34 -13.37
C ILE A 94 -13.66 -11.44 -13.88
N SER A 95 -13.34 -11.39 -15.18
CA SER A 95 -12.55 -12.43 -15.87
C SER A 95 -11.23 -11.92 -16.46
N SER A 96 -10.97 -10.62 -16.36
CA SER A 96 -9.76 -9.96 -16.87
C SER A 96 -9.33 -8.84 -15.91
N PRO A 97 -8.03 -8.62 -15.66
CA PRO A 97 -6.90 -9.41 -16.19
C PRO A 97 -6.81 -10.81 -15.58
N GLU A 98 -7.39 -11.02 -14.40
CA GLU A 98 -7.46 -12.30 -13.71
C GLU A 98 -8.91 -12.62 -13.32
N MET A 99 -9.17 -13.90 -13.05
CA MET A 99 -10.48 -14.36 -12.62
C MET A 99 -10.66 -14.16 -11.11
N PHE A 100 -10.80 -12.90 -10.69
CA PHE A 100 -10.99 -12.51 -9.30
C PHE A 100 -12.25 -13.14 -8.69
N LYS A 101 -12.11 -13.68 -7.48
CA LYS A 101 -13.18 -14.32 -6.72
C LYS A 101 -13.45 -13.61 -5.41
N PHE A 102 -12.39 -13.19 -4.72
CA PHE A 102 -12.51 -12.50 -3.45
C PHE A 102 -11.51 -11.34 -3.38
N ILE A 103 -11.91 -10.31 -2.64
CA ILE A 103 -11.07 -9.20 -2.20
C ILE A 103 -11.36 -9.01 -0.72
N LEU A 104 -10.35 -8.72 0.08
CA LEU A 104 -10.56 -8.44 1.50
C LEU A 104 -9.47 -7.52 2.02
N GLN A 105 -9.72 -6.92 3.17
CA GLN A 105 -8.81 -5.98 3.81
C GLN A 105 -8.54 -6.39 5.25
N GLY A 106 -7.34 -6.10 5.70
CA GLY A 106 -6.94 -6.20 7.10
C GLY A 106 -6.13 -4.98 7.52
N ARG A 107 -5.69 -5.02 8.77
CA ARG A 107 -4.72 -4.08 9.34
C ARG A 107 -3.72 -4.83 10.20
N HIS A 108 -2.48 -4.38 10.22
CA HIS A 108 -1.49 -4.82 11.19
C HIS A 108 -1.06 -3.65 12.08
N ASP A 109 -1.31 -3.79 13.39
CA ASP A 109 -0.88 -2.83 14.39
C ASP A 109 0.42 -3.30 15.04
N ALA A 110 1.43 -2.44 15.04
CA ALA A 110 2.63 -2.61 15.85
C ALA A 110 2.46 -1.86 17.20
N PRO A 111 3.19 -2.24 18.27
CA PRO A 111 3.05 -1.60 19.59
C PRO A 111 3.17 -0.06 19.57
N LYS A 112 4.00 0.49 18.68
CA LYS A 112 4.18 1.94 18.52
C LYS A 112 3.22 2.56 17.51
N TYR A 113 2.71 1.78 16.56
CA TYR A 113 1.97 2.25 15.40
C TYR A 113 0.70 1.43 15.24
N TYR A 114 -0.40 1.97 15.76
CA TYR A 114 -1.66 1.27 15.87
C TYR A 114 -2.83 2.15 15.41
N GLY A 115 -4.00 1.55 15.20
CA GLY A 115 -5.21 2.31 14.94
C GLY A 115 -5.25 2.89 13.52
N THR A 116 -5.25 4.21 13.40
CA THR A 116 -5.15 4.89 12.09
C THR A 116 -3.73 4.91 11.53
N ASN A 117 -2.73 4.56 12.34
CA ASN A 117 -1.32 4.52 11.93
C ASN A 117 -0.80 3.09 11.68
N GLY A 118 -1.60 2.06 11.99
CA GLY A 118 -1.25 0.67 11.67
C GLY A 118 -1.27 0.42 10.16
N ASP A 119 -0.49 -0.56 9.70
CA ASP A 119 -0.30 -0.84 8.28
C ASP A 119 -1.60 -1.35 7.64
N ILE A 120 -1.89 -0.91 6.40
CA ILE A 120 -3.03 -1.45 5.64
C ILE A 120 -2.61 -2.75 5.00
N LEU A 121 -3.46 -3.76 5.13
CA LEU A 121 -3.30 -5.02 4.43
C LEU A 121 -4.41 -5.17 3.40
N ASN A 122 -4.08 -5.34 2.13
CA ASN A 122 -5.07 -5.62 1.09
C ASN A 122 -4.79 -6.98 0.47
N PHE A 123 -5.86 -7.72 0.16
CA PHE A 123 -5.77 -9.07 -0.34
C PHE A 123 -6.68 -9.24 -1.55
N ALA A 124 -6.15 -9.82 -2.63
CA ALA A 124 -6.94 -10.26 -3.76
C ALA A 124 -6.72 -11.75 -4.00
N ILE A 125 -7.81 -12.48 -4.23
CA ILE A 125 -7.80 -13.92 -4.47
C ILE A 125 -8.45 -14.17 -5.81
N TYR A 126 -7.69 -14.81 -6.71
CA TYR A 126 -8.14 -15.13 -8.05
C TYR A 126 -7.85 -16.59 -8.38
N GLN A 127 -8.67 -17.13 -9.28
CA GLN A 127 -8.50 -18.50 -9.76
C GLN A 127 -7.36 -18.53 -10.78
N ARG A 128 -6.50 -19.56 -10.69
CA ARG A 128 -5.41 -19.73 -11.65
C ARG A 128 -5.97 -20.04 -13.04
N SER A 129 -5.56 -19.24 -14.03
CA SER A 129 -5.96 -19.42 -15.43
C SER A 129 -5.68 -20.85 -15.91
N GLY A 130 -6.67 -21.46 -16.58
CA GLY A 130 -6.57 -22.82 -17.13
C GLY A 130 -6.63 -23.96 -16.11
N ALA A 131 -6.75 -23.68 -14.81
CA ALA A 131 -6.85 -24.71 -13.77
C ALA A 131 -8.28 -24.86 -13.25
N SER A 132 -8.75 -26.11 -13.12
CA SER A 132 -10.01 -26.44 -12.44
C SER A 132 -9.92 -26.33 -10.91
N SER A 133 -8.71 -26.16 -10.37
CA SER A 133 -8.42 -26.09 -8.94
C SER A 133 -7.18 -25.23 -8.68
N GLY A 134 -7.08 -24.69 -7.47
CA GLY A 134 -5.98 -23.82 -7.07
C GLY A 134 -6.33 -22.34 -7.22
N SER A 135 -5.66 -21.53 -6.42
CA SER A 135 -5.83 -20.08 -6.36
C SER A 135 -4.47 -19.39 -6.42
N VAL A 136 -4.52 -18.08 -6.57
CA VAL A 136 -3.42 -17.19 -6.26
C VAL A 136 -3.90 -16.22 -5.19
N LEU A 137 -3.07 -16.05 -4.16
CA LEU A 137 -3.25 -15.05 -3.12
C LEU A 137 -2.25 -13.93 -3.37
N ARG A 138 -2.75 -12.74 -3.71
CA ARG A 138 -1.99 -11.50 -3.73
C ARG A 138 -2.19 -10.77 -2.42
N MET A 139 -1.09 -10.38 -1.78
CA MET A 139 -1.10 -9.67 -0.51
C MET A 139 -0.31 -8.37 -0.66
N PHE A 140 -0.82 -7.31 -0.07
CA PHE A 140 -0.19 -6.01 -0.04
C PHE A 140 -0.16 -5.47 1.38
N SER A 141 0.95 -4.83 1.75
CA SER A 141 1.09 -4.07 2.99
C SER A 141 1.60 -2.67 2.67
N LEU A 142 1.00 -1.67 3.32
CA LEU A 142 1.42 -0.26 3.20
C LEU A 142 1.58 0.38 4.57
N SER A 143 2.74 1.00 4.80
CA SER A 143 2.96 1.82 5.98
C SER A 143 2.14 3.10 5.94
N ARG A 144 1.27 3.28 6.93
CA ARG A 144 0.41 4.46 7.05
C ARG A 144 1.04 5.63 7.79
N ILE A 145 2.16 5.39 8.45
CA ILE A 145 2.88 6.42 9.18
C ILE A 145 3.42 7.41 8.16
N HIS A 146 3.11 8.68 8.35
CA HIS A 146 3.71 9.76 7.58
C HIS A 146 5.24 9.60 7.60
N GLY A 147 5.91 9.72 6.47
CA GLY A 147 7.37 9.64 6.41
C GLY A 147 7.97 8.26 6.65
N ALA A 148 7.20 7.17 6.57
CA ALA A 148 7.70 5.81 6.75
C ALA A 148 8.56 5.33 5.59
N LEU A 149 9.78 5.83 5.49
CA LEU A 149 10.79 5.31 4.56
C LEU A 149 11.49 4.10 5.17
N GLY A 150 11.54 2.98 4.45
CA GLY A 150 12.29 1.78 4.85
C GLY A 150 11.61 0.89 5.87
N ASP A 151 10.70 1.43 6.70
CA ASP A 151 9.86 0.80 7.76
C ASP A 151 10.49 -0.34 8.57
N ASN A 152 11.82 -0.44 8.56
CA ASN A 152 12.59 -1.58 9.01
C ASN A 152 12.15 -2.94 8.41
N GLY A 153 11.56 -2.95 7.21
CA GLY A 153 11.09 -4.15 6.53
C GLY A 153 9.77 -4.71 7.11
N GLN A 154 9.04 -3.90 7.89
CA GLN A 154 7.82 -4.32 8.58
C GLN A 154 6.76 -4.83 7.60
N ASN A 155 6.58 -4.18 6.46
CA ASN A 155 5.59 -4.59 5.46
C ASN A 155 5.81 -6.03 4.96
N TYR A 156 7.05 -6.41 4.57
CA TYR A 156 7.32 -7.79 4.18
C TYR A 156 7.22 -8.75 5.37
N LYS A 157 7.66 -8.33 6.55
CA LYS A 157 7.54 -9.12 7.78
C LYS A 157 6.09 -9.48 8.08
N SER A 158 5.17 -8.54 7.98
CA SER A 158 3.74 -8.76 8.25
C SER A 158 3.14 -9.76 7.27
N LEU A 159 3.45 -9.64 5.97
CA LEU A 159 2.94 -10.56 4.94
C LEU A 159 3.55 -11.96 5.04
N SER A 160 4.86 -12.06 5.33
CA SER A 160 5.53 -13.34 5.51
C SER A 160 5.08 -14.06 6.79
N PHE A 161 4.84 -13.30 7.87
CA PHE A 161 4.27 -13.85 9.10
C PHE A 161 2.85 -14.40 8.88
N LEU A 162 1.98 -13.67 8.15
CA LEU A 162 0.66 -14.19 7.78
C LEU A 162 0.76 -15.48 6.97
N ALA A 163 1.64 -15.52 5.97
CA ALA A 163 1.86 -16.73 5.17
C ALA A 163 2.33 -17.92 6.02
N GLU A 164 3.25 -17.69 6.96
CA GLU A 164 3.70 -18.71 7.92
C GLU A 164 2.53 -19.25 8.76
N LYS A 165 1.67 -18.37 9.28
CA LYS A 165 0.50 -18.75 10.09
C LYS A 165 -0.57 -19.49 9.28
N MET A 166 -0.65 -19.21 7.98
CA MET A 166 -1.47 -19.98 7.02
C MET A 166 -0.80 -21.30 6.57
N GLN A 167 0.39 -21.62 7.08
CA GLN A 167 1.19 -22.79 6.70
C GLN A 167 1.55 -22.82 5.21
N ILE A 168 1.72 -21.65 4.60
CA ILE A 168 2.17 -21.52 3.22
C ILE A 168 3.67 -21.77 3.18
N GLN A 169 4.06 -22.92 2.64
CA GLN A 169 5.47 -23.34 2.53
C GLN A 169 6.16 -22.83 1.26
N SER A 170 5.39 -22.28 0.31
CA SER A 170 5.93 -21.75 -0.95
C SER A 170 6.56 -20.38 -0.72
N GLN A 171 7.60 -20.09 -1.49
CA GLN A 171 8.23 -18.76 -1.47
C GLN A 171 7.23 -17.70 -1.94
N LEU A 172 7.18 -16.59 -1.22
CA LEU A 172 6.41 -15.41 -1.62
C LEU A 172 7.12 -14.72 -2.78
N ALA A 173 6.45 -14.63 -3.93
CA ALA A 173 6.96 -13.93 -5.10
C ALA A 173 6.73 -12.43 -4.91
N VAL A 174 7.81 -11.66 -4.71
CA VAL A 174 7.74 -10.20 -4.63
C VAL A 174 7.33 -9.64 -5.99
N LYS A 175 6.28 -8.82 -6.01
CA LYS A 175 5.78 -8.15 -7.21
C LYS A 175 6.12 -6.67 -7.26
N HIS A 176 6.17 -6.01 -6.10
CA HIS A 176 6.52 -4.61 -5.99
C HIS A 176 6.91 -4.26 -4.55
N GLY A 177 7.80 -3.28 -4.37
CA GLY A 177 8.29 -2.88 -3.05
C GLY A 177 9.07 -3.98 -2.35
N CYS A 178 8.90 -4.11 -1.03
CA CYS A 178 9.60 -5.09 -0.20
C CYS A 178 11.15 -4.97 -0.28
N GLY A 179 11.69 -3.79 -0.60
CA GLY A 179 13.12 -3.61 -0.81
C GLY A 179 13.67 -4.20 -2.12
N ALA A 180 12.80 -4.70 -3.00
CA ALA A 180 13.20 -5.06 -4.35
C ALA A 180 13.60 -3.79 -5.14
N PRO A 181 14.59 -3.88 -6.04
CA PRO A 181 14.90 -2.78 -6.94
C PRO A 181 13.68 -2.45 -7.79
N LEU A 182 13.45 -1.16 -8.02
CA LEU A 182 12.35 -0.71 -8.86
C LEU A 182 12.58 -1.22 -10.28
N SER A 183 11.59 -1.95 -10.81
CA SER A 183 11.62 -2.41 -12.19
C SER A 183 11.55 -1.23 -13.16
N SER A 184 12.20 -1.37 -14.31
CA SER A 184 12.11 -0.41 -15.41
C SER A 184 10.65 -0.15 -15.77
N PRO A 185 10.29 1.09 -16.17
CA PRO A 185 8.91 1.42 -16.49
C PRO A 185 8.39 0.58 -17.67
N PRO A 186 7.14 0.09 -17.60
CA PRO A 186 6.46 -0.45 -18.77
C PRO A 186 6.23 0.66 -19.81
N LYS A 187 6.08 0.24 -21.07
CA LYS A 187 5.96 1.13 -22.24
C LYS A 187 4.76 2.07 -22.08
N GLU A 188 4.99 3.37 -22.26
CA GLU A 188 4.00 4.44 -22.08
C GLU A 188 2.73 4.23 -22.91
N LEU A 189 1.59 4.55 -22.30
CA LEU A 189 0.32 4.77 -22.99
C LEU A 189 0.17 6.29 -23.20
N ASN A 190 0.22 6.74 -24.45
CA ASN A 190 0.05 8.15 -24.83
C ASN A 190 -1.20 8.76 -24.18
N GLU A 191 -1.04 9.90 -23.52
CA GLU A 191 -2.13 10.71 -22.98
C GLU A 191 -2.51 11.82 -23.97
N ASP A 192 -3.81 11.97 -24.22
CA ASP A 192 -4.38 13.15 -24.87
C ASP A 192 -5.71 13.47 -24.19
N SER A 193 -5.73 14.43 -23.26
CA SER A 193 -6.98 15.12 -22.91
C SER A 193 -6.75 16.48 -22.23
N SER A 194 -7.21 17.54 -22.90
CA SER A 194 -7.20 18.93 -22.45
C SER A 194 -8.52 19.39 -21.81
N ALA A 195 -9.43 18.45 -21.52
CA ALA A 195 -10.74 18.76 -20.97
C ALA A 195 -10.72 18.88 -19.44
N SER A 196 -11.44 19.89 -18.93
CA SER A 196 -11.67 20.09 -17.49
C SER A 196 -12.73 19.11 -17.03
N PHE A 197 -12.30 18.07 -16.32
CA PHE A 197 -13.15 17.08 -15.67
C PHE A 197 -13.12 17.26 -14.14
N PRO A 198 -14.16 16.83 -13.41
CA PRO A 198 -14.11 16.79 -11.95
C PRO A 198 -12.92 15.96 -11.44
N SER A 199 -12.50 16.17 -10.19
CA SER A 199 -11.41 15.42 -9.57
C SER A 199 -11.75 13.96 -9.25
N TYR A 200 -12.97 13.52 -9.57
CA TYR A 200 -13.44 12.18 -9.29
C TYR A 200 -14.07 11.49 -10.50
N CYS A 201 -13.94 10.17 -10.55
CA CYS A 201 -14.57 9.33 -11.54
C CYS A 201 -16.04 9.11 -11.15
N GLY A 202 -16.94 9.58 -12.01
CA GLY A 202 -18.39 9.36 -11.84
C GLY A 202 -18.81 7.91 -12.13
N GLY A 203 -20.13 7.67 -12.12
CA GLY A 203 -20.69 6.35 -12.45
C GLY A 203 -20.41 5.89 -13.88
N ASP A 204 -20.12 6.84 -14.79
CA ASP A 204 -19.77 6.57 -16.19
C ASP A 204 -18.31 7.00 -16.46
N ALA A 205 -17.37 6.12 -16.08
CA ALA A 205 -15.94 6.31 -16.27
C ALA A 205 -15.50 6.32 -17.76
N SER A 206 -16.39 5.98 -18.70
CA SER A 206 -16.04 5.87 -20.13
C SER A 206 -15.83 7.21 -20.83
N LYS A 207 -16.29 8.31 -20.21
CA LYS A 207 -16.22 9.67 -20.77
C LYS A 207 -14.98 10.46 -20.36
N ASP A 208 -14.24 9.97 -19.38
CA ASP A 208 -13.02 10.59 -18.87
C ASP A 208 -11.84 9.65 -19.13
N PRO A 209 -10.90 10.01 -20.03
CA PRO A 209 -9.76 9.17 -20.36
C PRO A 209 -8.90 8.77 -19.15
N ASP A 210 -8.83 9.63 -18.12
CA ASP A 210 -8.09 9.32 -16.90
C ASP A 210 -8.79 8.20 -16.11
N CYS A 211 -10.14 8.18 -16.10
CA CYS A 211 -10.95 7.17 -15.41
C CYS A 211 -11.01 5.82 -16.16
N ALA A 212 -10.56 5.76 -17.42
CA ALA A 212 -10.46 4.50 -18.16
C ALA A 212 -9.35 3.59 -17.60
N ARG A 213 -8.42 4.13 -16.81
CA ARG A 213 -7.25 3.42 -16.26
C ARG A 213 -7.56 2.70 -14.95
N LYS A 214 -8.52 1.78 -15.00
CA LYS A 214 -8.97 0.99 -13.84
C LYS A 214 -7.91 -0.03 -13.44
N ASP A 215 -7.49 0.00 -12.17
CA ASP A 215 -6.57 -0.99 -11.61
C ASP A 215 -7.30 -2.12 -10.89
N PHE A 216 -7.35 -3.30 -11.49
CA PHE A 216 -8.06 -4.45 -10.92
C PHE A 216 -7.23 -5.20 -9.89
N GLY A 217 -6.77 -4.52 -8.83
CA GLY A 217 -6.19 -5.17 -7.66
C GLY A 217 -4.68 -5.38 -7.71
N SER A 218 -3.91 -4.48 -8.35
CA SER A 218 -2.44 -4.58 -8.36
C SER A 218 -1.86 -4.57 -6.95
N CYS A 219 -2.45 -3.82 -6.03
CA CYS A 219 -2.06 -3.80 -4.62
C CYS A 219 -3.04 -4.57 -3.73
N GLY A 220 -3.67 -5.65 -4.23
CA GLY A 220 -4.78 -6.33 -3.52
C GLY A 220 -6.07 -5.51 -3.45
N ASN A 221 -6.00 -4.21 -3.74
CA ASN A 221 -7.05 -3.25 -4.02
C ASN A 221 -6.61 -2.41 -5.22
N ALA A 222 -7.46 -1.51 -5.73
CA ALA A 222 -7.02 -0.56 -6.76
C ALA A 222 -5.92 0.37 -6.22
N CYS A 223 -4.84 0.48 -6.98
CA CYS A 223 -3.75 1.42 -6.72
C CYS A 223 -3.13 1.95 -7.99
N CYS A 224 -2.37 3.03 -7.85
CA CYS A 224 -1.63 3.64 -8.93
C CYS A 224 -0.32 4.25 -8.43
N LEU A 225 0.78 3.93 -9.11
CA LEU A 225 2.11 4.49 -8.86
C LEU A 225 2.63 5.15 -10.14
N VAL A 226 2.99 6.42 -10.04
CA VAL A 226 3.60 7.19 -11.13
C VAL A 226 4.83 7.95 -10.65
N GLU A 227 5.69 8.33 -11.59
CA GLU A 227 6.79 9.27 -11.36
C GLU A 227 6.75 10.41 -12.36
N LEU A 228 7.07 11.61 -11.89
CA LEU A 228 7.28 12.80 -12.71
C LEU A 228 8.76 13.15 -12.72
N GLN A 229 9.34 13.33 -13.91
CA GLN A 229 10.69 13.87 -14.07
C GLN A 229 10.61 15.40 -14.13
N LEU A 230 11.20 16.09 -13.16
CA LEU A 230 11.00 17.53 -12.97
C LEU A 230 12.32 18.29 -13.05
N ASN A 231 12.36 19.31 -13.90
CA ASN A 231 13.45 20.28 -13.96
C ASN A 231 13.30 21.37 -12.88
N GLN A 232 13.06 20.94 -11.65
CA GLN A 232 12.87 21.78 -10.48
C GLN A 232 13.62 21.19 -9.28
N SER A 233 14.08 22.06 -8.37
CA SER A 233 14.74 21.60 -7.15
C SER A 233 13.75 20.86 -6.25
N PRO A 234 14.21 19.90 -5.43
CA PRO A 234 13.37 19.17 -4.49
C PRO A 234 12.49 20.07 -3.60
N GLU A 235 13.01 21.21 -3.14
CA GLU A 235 12.29 22.19 -2.32
C GLU A 235 11.11 22.82 -3.06
N LYS A 236 11.31 23.20 -4.34
CA LYS A 236 10.24 23.79 -5.15
C LYS A 236 9.13 22.77 -5.44
N VAL A 237 9.53 21.53 -5.72
CA VAL A 237 8.58 20.43 -5.94
C VAL A 237 7.80 20.13 -4.66
N HIS A 238 8.46 20.10 -3.52
CA HIS A 238 7.81 19.90 -2.21
C HIS A 238 6.79 21.01 -1.94
N GLN A 239 7.18 22.28 -2.06
CA GLN A 239 6.26 23.40 -1.85
C GLN A 239 5.05 23.33 -2.79
N ALA A 240 5.26 23.11 -4.09
CA ALA A 240 4.18 23.01 -5.07
C ALA A 240 3.26 21.80 -4.81
N LEU A 241 3.80 20.69 -4.30
CA LEU A 241 3.01 19.53 -3.87
C LEU A 241 2.11 19.90 -2.70
N ILE A 242 2.66 20.53 -1.65
CA ILE A 242 1.87 20.95 -0.48
C ILE A 242 0.78 21.95 -0.88
N ASP A 243 1.10 22.90 -1.76
CA ASP A 243 0.13 23.85 -2.29
C ASP A 243 -0.98 23.14 -3.08
N GLY A 244 -0.64 22.12 -3.88
CA GLY A 244 -1.60 21.29 -4.60
C GLY A 244 -2.45 20.37 -3.70
N LEU A 245 -1.95 20.05 -2.51
CA LEU A 245 -2.68 19.30 -1.46
C LEU A 245 -3.47 20.22 -0.53
N THR A 246 -3.62 21.50 -0.84
CA THR A 246 -4.57 22.35 -0.14
C THR A 246 -6.02 21.87 -0.38
N PRO A 247 -6.98 22.13 0.54
CA PRO A 247 -8.39 21.66 0.48
C PRO A 247 -9.26 22.03 -0.73
N SER A 248 -8.67 22.20 -1.92
CA SER A 248 -9.36 22.39 -3.18
C SER A 248 -9.54 21.05 -3.90
N ASN A 249 -10.70 20.85 -4.52
CA ASN A 249 -11.00 19.68 -5.36
C ASN A 249 -10.87 18.30 -4.65
N GLY A 250 -11.01 18.27 -3.32
CA GLY A 250 -11.00 17.04 -2.52
C GLY A 250 -9.62 16.60 -2.04
N PHE A 251 -8.53 17.29 -2.39
CA PHE A 251 -7.22 16.98 -1.85
C PHE A 251 -7.03 17.56 -0.45
N SER A 252 -6.26 16.87 0.38
CA SER A 252 -5.82 17.39 1.67
C SER A 252 -4.44 16.85 2.00
N TYR A 253 -3.53 17.73 2.41
CA TYR A 253 -2.27 17.34 3.03
C TYR A 253 -2.54 16.70 4.40
N VAL A 254 -1.80 15.63 4.70
CA VAL A 254 -1.91 14.88 5.94
C VAL A 254 -0.60 15.07 6.71
N THR A 255 -0.64 15.97 7.68
CA THR A 255 0.32 15.98 8.79
C THR A 255 0.11 14.69 9.59
N GLY A 256 1.17 13.94 9.86
CA GLY A 256 1.11 12.65 10.51
C GLY A 256 0.38 12.67 11.86
N GLY A 257 -0.13 11.51 12.27
CA GLY A 257 -0.52 11.27 13.67
C GLY A 257 0.70 11.25 14.57
N GLN A 258 0.59 10.84 15.84
CA GLN A 258 1.76 10.70 16.71
C GLN A 258 2.49 9.36 16.44
N PRO A 259 3.82 9.35 16.17
CA PRO A 259 4.69 10.50 15.93
C PRO A 259 4.47 11.09 14.52
N ASP A 260 4.59 12.42 14.41
CA ASP A 260 4.46 13.19 13.17
C ASP A 260 5.86 13.57 12.70
N PRO A 261 6.59 12.68 12.00
CA PRO A 261 7.92 13.01 11.52
C PRO A 261 7.81 14.08 10.43
N ALA A 262 8.81 14.95 10.36
CA ALA A 262 8.85 16.00 9.36
C ALA A 262 9.03 15.42 7.94
N ASP A 263 8.45 16.10 6.94
CA ASP A 263 8.64 15.82 5.52
C ASP A 263 10.12 15.86 5.08
N ASP A 264 10.93 16.72 5.71
CA ASP A 264 12.33 16.95 5.35
C ASP A 264 13.23 15.77 5.76
N LEU A 265 13.67 15.02 4.75
CA LEU A 265 14.53 13.85 4.95
C LEU A 265 16.03 14.17 4.91
N ARG A 266 16.40 15.41 4.55
CA ARG A 266 17.81 15.82 4.40
C ARG A 266 18.65 15.62 5.68
N PRO A 267 18.12 15.84 6.90
CA PRO A 267 18.86 15.56 8.14
C PRO A 267 19.32 14.11 8.30
N TYR A 268 18.68 13.15 7.60
CA TYR A 268 19.01 11.73 7.69
C TYR A 268 20.04 11.27 6.65
N ASN A 269 20.46 12.13 5.72
CA ASN A 269 21.48 11.86 4.70
C ASN A 269 21.25 10.56 3.89
N ILE A 270 20.01 10.37 3.43
CA ILE A 270 19.60 9.18 2.68
C ILE A 270 20.11 9.30 1.24
N THR A 271 21.03 8.42 0.85
CA THR A 271 21.72 8.46 -0.46
C THR A 271 21.54 7.20 -1.30
N SER A 272 20.84 6.19 -0.77
CA SER A 272 20.59 4.91 -1.44
C SER A 272 19.19 4.38 -1.09
N PRO A 273 18.45 3.77 -2.05
CA PRO A 273 18.82 3.62 -3.47
C PRO A 273 18.79 4.94 -4.24
N GLU A 274 18.04 5.93 -3.73
CA GLU A 274 17.93 7.26 -4.30
C GLU A 274 18.29 8.32 -3.25
N LYS A 275 18.63 9.52 -3.71
CA LYS A 275 18.91 10.67 -2.85
C LYS A 275 17.61 11.35 -2.42
N PHE A 276 16.84 10.69 -1.54
CA PHE A 276 15.59 11.22 -1.01
C PHE A 276 15.81 12.52 -0.24
N GLN A 277 14.97 13.51 -0.51
CA GLN A 277 15.04 14.84 0.11
C GLN A 277 13.77 15.16 0.89
N PHE A 278 12.61 14.76 0.36
CA PHE A 278 11.33 14.97 1.02
C PHE A 278 10.44 13.74 0.90
N ILE A 279 9.54 13.59 1.86
CA ILE A 279 8.44 12.63 1.87
C ILE A 279 7.18 13.37 2.32
N ALA A 280 6.02 13.03 1.78
CA ALA A 280 4.77 13.65 2.19
C ALA A 280 3.62 12.66 2.08
N GLN A 281 2.55 12.93 2.79
CA GLN A 281 1.31 12.19 2.69
C GLN A 281 0.16 13.15 2.45
N GLY A 282 -0.77 12.73 1.61
CA GLY A 282 -2.01 13.42 1.34
C GLY A 282 -3.18 12.44 1.33
N ARG A 283 -4.34 12.98 1.03
CA ARG A 283 -5.58 12.25 0.87
C ARG A 283 -6.40 12.89 -0.22
N HIS A 284 -7.16 12.09 -0.96
CA HIS A 284 -8.16 12.58 -1.90
C HIS A 284 -9.55 12.06 -1.52
N ASP A 285 -10.47 12.99 -1.27
CA ASP A 285 -11.87 12.71 -0.98
C ASP A 285 -12.72 12.90 -2.25
N ALA A 286 -13.54 11.91 -2.57
CA ALA A 286 -14.62 12.02 -3.53
C ALA A 286 -15.95 12.27 -2.81
N PRO A 287 -16.98 12.85 -3.46
CA PRO A 287 -18.26 13.15 -2.81
C PRO A 287 -18.91 11.98 -2.08
N LYS A 288 -18.75 10.75 -2.61
CA LYS A 288 -19.27 9.52 -2.00
C LYS A 288 -18.30 8.87 -1.02
N TYR A 289 -17.00 9.11 -1.18
CA TYR A 289 -15.94 8.41 -0.46
C TYR A 289 -15.01 9.46 0.14
N TYR A 290 -15.30 9.83 1.38
CA TYR A 290 -14.62 10.89 2.10
C TYR A 290 -14.16 10.41 3.48
N GLY A 291 -13.35 11.22 4.16
CA GLY A 291 -12.92 10.93 5.53
C GLY A 291 -11.98 9.73 5.56
N THR A 292 -12.37 8.70 6.32
CA THR A 292 -11.62 7.45 6.44
C THR A 292 -11.68 6.56 5.20
N ASN A 293 -12.54 6.89 4.23
CA ASN A 293 -12.72 6.12 3.00
C ASN A 293 -12.08 6.81 1.77
N GLY A 294 -11.55 8.03 1.91
CA GLY A 294 -10.83 8.70 0.82
C GLY A 294 -9.48 8.03 0.54
N ASP A 295 -8.98 8.19 -0.68
CA ASP A 295 -7.72 7.58 -1.13
C ASP A 295 -6.53 8.08 -0.31
N ILE A 296 -5.58 7.19 -0.02
CA ILE A 296 -4.29 7.58 0.54
C ILE A 296 -3.39 7.99 -0.59
N LEU A 297 -2.75 9.15 -0.45
CA LEU A 297 -1.71 9.61 -1.36
C LEU A 297 -0.38 9.63 -0.62
N ASN A 298 0.63 8.97 -1.15
CA ASN A 298 1.98 9.00 -0.59
C ASN A 298 2.94 9.54 -1.64
N PHE A 299 3.89 10.34 -1.20
CA PHE A 299 4.81 11.06 -2.07
C PHE A 299 6.24 10.92 -1.57
N ALA A 300 7.17 10.71 -2.49
CA ALA A 300 8.59 10.82 -2.21
C ALA A 300 9.26 11.69 -3.28
N ILE A 301 10.13 12.58 -2.84
CA ILE A 301 10.89 13.48 -3.72
C ILE A 301 12.36 13.15 -3.53
N TYR A 302 13.02 12.77 -4.63
CA TYR A 302 14.46 12.52 -4.63
C TYR A 302 15.15 13.34 -5.70
N GLN A 303 16.37 13.75 -5.36
CA GLN A 303 17.19 14.57 -6.24
C GLN A 303 17.84 13.70 -7.32
N THR A 304 17.77 14.13 -8.58
CA THR A 304 18.48 13.49 -9.69
C THR A 304 19.81 14.21 -9.98
N SER A 305 20.46 13.92 -11.11
CA SER A 305 21.75 14.50 -11.48
C SER A 305 21.68 16.04 -11.57
N GLY A 306 22.15 16.73 -10.52
CA GLY A 306 22.20 18.19 -10.41
C GLY A 306 21.32 18.75 -9.29
N ALA A 307 21.64 19.94 -8.77
CA ALA A 307 20.88 20.58 -7.67
C ALA A 307 19.47 21.07 -8.08
N SER A 308 19.16 21.05 -9.38
CA SER A 308 17.97 21.69 -9.95
C SER A 308 17.01 20.72 -10.62
N SER A 309 17.21 19.40 -10.46
CA SER A 309 16.35 18.37 -11.02
C SER A 309 15.96 17.35 -9.94
N SER A 310 14.74 16.86 -10.04
CA SER A 310 14.18 15.93 -9.07
C SER A 310 13.19 14.98 -9.73
N VAL A 311 12.90 13.86 -9.07
CA VAL A 311 11.74 13.04 -9.36
C VAL A 311 10.72 13.22 -8.25
N LEU A 312 9.46 13.41 -8.64
CA LEU A 312 8.32 13.25 -7.74
C LEU A 312 7.69 11.88 -7.99
N ARG A 313 7.81 10.99 -7.01
CA ARG A 313 7.07 9.72 -6.98
C ARG A 313 5.75 9.94 -6.28
N MET A 314 4.65 9.53 -6.90
CA MET A 314 3.30 9.67 -6.37
C MET A 314 2.61 8.31 -6.39
N PHE A 315 2.04 7.93 -5.26
CA PHE A 315 1.28 6.72 -5.10
C PHE A 315 -0.12 7.04 -4.58
N SER A 316 -1.13 6.38 -5.14
CA SER A 316 -2.51 6.44 -4.67
C SER A 316 -3.03 5.02 -4.45
N VAL A 317 -3.69 4.77 -3.33
CA VAL A 317 -4.38 3.51 -3.06
C VAL A 317 -5.76 3.75 -2.48
N SER A 318 -6.72 2.97 -2.96
CA SER A 318 -8.09 3.03 -2.47
C SER A 318 -8.18 2.49 -1.04
N ARG A 319 -8.85 3.25 -0.16
CA ARG A 319 -9.19 2.81 1.21
C ARG A 319 -10.55 2.15 1.29
N ILE A 320 -11.29 2.15 0.18
CA ILE A 320 -12.59 1.51 0.11
C ILE A 320 -12.33 0.01 0.11
N HIS A 321 -12.86 -0.65 1.13
CA HIS A 321 -12.83 -2.10 1.22
C HIS A 321 -13.43 -2.70 -0.06
N GLY A 322 -12.69 -3.60 -0.71
CA GLY A 322 -13.15 -4.27 -1.91
C GLY A 322 -13.23 -3.41 -3.19
N ALA A 323 -12.59 -2.24 -3.23
CA ALA A 323 -12.56 -1.39 -4.42
C ALA A 323 -11.64 -1.91 -5.53
N LEU A 324 -12.05 -3.01 -6.15
CA LEU A 324 -11.42 -3.50 -7.37
C LEU A 324 -11.68 -2.52 -8.53
N GLY A 325 -10.63 -1.96 -9.13
CA GLY A 325 -10.71 -1.02 -10.24
C GLY A 325 -10.90 0.45 -9.83
N ASP A 326 -11.63 0.72 -8.74
CA ASP A 326 -12.02 2.03 -8.21
C ASP A 326 -12.41 3.06 -9.30
N ASN A 327 -13.03 2.58 -10.38
CA ASN A 327 -13.33 3.36 -11.58
C ASN A 327 -12.17 4.23 -12.14
N GLY A 328 -10.92 3.88 -11.87
CA GLY A 328 -9.74 4.64 -12.30
C GLY A 328 -9.44 5.86 -11.43
N GLN A 329 -10.10 6.00 -10.28
CA GLN A 329 -9.96 7.15 -9.38
C GLN A 329 -8.52 7.39 -8.97
N ASN A 330 -7.76 6.35 -8.63
CA ASN A 330 -6.37 6.50 -8.22
C ASN A 330 -5.51 7.16 -9.31
N TYR A 331 -5.70 6.79 -10.57
CA TYR A 331 -5.01 7.46 -11.69
C TYR A 331 -5.47 8.90 -11.86
N LYS A 332 -6.80 9.12 -11.83
CA LYS A 332 -7.39 10.47 -11.97
C LYS A 332 -6.82 11.44 -10.95
N SER A 333 -6.73 11.02 -9.69
CA SER A 333 -6.22 11.83 -8.60
C SER A 333 -4.77 12.23 -8.83
N LEU A 334 -3.93 11.29 -9.28
CA LEU A 334 -2.51 11.57 -9.59
C LEU A 334 -2.34 12.42 -10.85
N SER A 335 -3.14 12.18 -11.90
CA SER A 335 -3.17 12.99 -13.13
C SER A 335 -3.49 14.45 -12.83
N LEU A 336 -4.48 14.69 -11.96
CA LEU A 336 -4.86 16.05 -11.58
C LEU A 336 -3.75 16.77 -10.81
N LEU A 337 -3.02 16.07 -9.91
CA LEU A 337 -1.85 16.65 -9.23
C LEU A 337 -0.67 16.86 -10.19
N ALA A 338 -0.44 15.95 -11.15
CA ALA A 338 0.64 16.08 -12.13
C ALA A 338 0.51 17.35 -12.97
N LYS A 339 -0.72 17.81 -13.25
CA LYS A 339 -0.99 19.08 -13.95
C LYS A 339 -0.41 20.30 -13.24
N THR A 340 -0.28 20.29 -11.92
CA THR A 340 0.39 21.35 -11.14
C THR A 340 1.87 21.51 -11.55
N PHE A 341 2.49 20.44 -12.03
CA PHE A 341 3.91 20.41 -12.41
C PHE A 341 4.14 20.54 -13.91
N ASN A 342 3.08 20.52 -14.73
CA ASN A 342 3.15 20.48 -16.19
C ASN A 342 4.14 19.40 -16.69
N ALA A 343 3.98 18.18 -16.16
CA ALA A 343 4.86 17.06 -16.42
C ALA A 343 4.05 15.81 -16.78
N ASP A 344 4.62 14.99 -17.66
CA ASP A 344 4.04 13.71 -18.06
C ASP A 344 4.18 12.68 -16.93
N MET A 345 3.15 11.84 -16.78
CA MET A 345 3.16 10.76 -15.80
C MET A 345 3.80 9.50 -16.36
N ASN A 346 4.93 9.09 -15.76
CA ASN A 346 5.52 7.79 -16.04
C ASN A 346 4.95 6.74 -15.07
N VAL A 347 4.03 5.90 -15.56
CA VAL A 347 3.41 4.85 -14.76
C VAL A 347 4.41 3.75 -14.41
N LYS A 348 4.55 3.45 -13.11
CA LYS A 348 5.47 2.41 -12.61
C LYS A 348 4.78 1.14 -12.15
N TYR A 349 3.57 1.25 -11.60
CA TYR A 349 2.83 0.11 -11.05
C TYR A 349 1.34 0.42 -10.93
N GLY A 350 0.49 -0.59 -11.09
CA GLY A 350 -0.97 -0.42 -11.04
C GLY A 350 -1.49 0.44 -12.19
N CYS A 351 -2.45 1.32 -11.89
CA CYS A 351 -3.04 2.25 -12.87
C CYS A 351 -3.65 1.58 -14.12
N GLY A 352 -4.10 0.33 -14.01
CA GLY A 352 -4.62 -0.43 -15.15
C GLY A 352 -3.57 -0.89 -16.15
N LEU A 353 -2.27 -0.86 -15.80
CA LEU A 353 -1.24 -1.54 -16.57
C LEU A 353 -1.57 -3.03 -16.64
N LYS A 354 -1.51 -3.60 -17.85
CA LYS A 354 -1.54 -5.05 -18.00
C LYS A 354 -0.21 -5.58 -17.49
N SER A 355 -0.21 -6.27 -16.35
CA SER A 355 0.98 -6.99 -15.91
C SER A 355 1.35 -8.04 -16.95
N GLU A 356 2.56 -7.96 -17.52
CA GLU A 356 3.11 -9.09 -18.26
C GLU A 356 3.39 -10.21 -17.25
N VAL A 357 2.44 -11.14 -17.15
CA VAL A 357 2.54 -12.29 -16.26
C VAL A 357 3.51 -13.29 -16.88
N ASN A 358 4.80 -13.17 -16.59
CA ASN A 358 5.76 -14.26 -16.74
C ASN A 358 5.65 -15.15 -15.49
N LEU A 359 4.69 -16.08 -15.47
CA LEU A 359 4.69 -17.17 -14.50
C LEU A 359 5.75 -18.19 -14.95
N VAL A 360 6.84 -18.30 -14.19
CA VAL A 360 7.79 -19.42 -14.28
C VAL A 360 7.33 -20.54 -13.37
#